data_AF-A0A7V6VQG6-F1
#
_entry.id   AF-A0A7V6VQG6-F1
#
_cell.length_a   1.000
_cell.length_b   1.000
_cell.length_c   1.000
_cell.angle_alpha   90.00
_cell.angle_beta   90.00
_cell.angle_gamma   90.00
#
_symmetry.space_group_name_H-M   'P 1'
#
loop_
_entity.id
_entity.type
_entity.pdbx_description
1 polymer ?
#
loop_
_entity_poly.entity_id
_entity_poly.type
_entity_poly.pdbx_seq_one_letter_code
_entity_poly.pdbx_strand_id
1 'polypeptide(L)'
;MKFLKRNKLLNEVIITGAFIYICILFVEAIRYEGFTEFLPFKFTIFEILKNYFLAISFLLIIEYFVSYELPNNYLFARLFGLFVMITFTLVAFNLFSKTWIFSDKLAINLIYIVSIVYGCIASYYITTIKLKRSLLIGVLNYIIIAAIFVIFTFNSPGGYIFT
;
A
#
# COMPACT_ATOMS: atom_id res chain seq x y z
N MET A 1 17.91 17.96 18.72
CA MET A 1 17.81 16.59 18.15
C MET A 1 16.39 16.16 17.74
N LYS A 2 15.30 16.55 18.44
CA LYS A 2 13.91 16.24 18.02
C LYS A 2 13.49 16.90 16.69
N PHE A 3 13.96 18.12 16.42
CA PHE A 3 13.62 18.86 15.19
C PHE A 3 14.17 18.20 13.91
N LEU A 4 15.42 17.72 13.95
CA LEU A 4 16.05 16.98 12.85
C LEU A 4 15.31 15.67 12.53
N LYS A 5 14.83 14.96 13.55
CA LYS A 5 14.02 13.73 13.36
C LYS A 5 12.64 14.03 12.74
N ARG A 6 12.04 15.18 13.07
CA ARG A 6 10.74 15.61 12.55
C ARG A 6 10.84 16.01 11.07
N ASN A 7 11.89 16.71 10.67
CA ASN A 7 12.13 17.04 9.26
C ASN A 7 12.42 15.78 8.44
N LYS A 8 13.16 14.80 9.00
CA LYS A 8 13.41 13.53 8.33
C LYS A 8 12.14 12.69 8.13
N LEU A 9 11.28 12.63 9.16
CA LEU A 9 9.97 11.98 9.05
C LEU A 9 9.10 12.64 7.98
N LEU A 10 9.00 13.96 8.00
CA LEU A 10 8.16 14.69 7.06
C LEU A 10 8.64 14.50 5.61
N ASN A 11 9.96 14.57 5.38
CA ASN A 11 10.53 14.31 4.06
C ASN A 11 10.30 12.87 3.60
N GLU A 12 10.49 11.88 4.47
CA GLU A 12 10.18 10.48 4.13
C GLU A 12 8.70 10.34 3.77
N VAL A 13 7.78 10.81 4.61
CA VAL A 13 6.34 10.67 4.39
C VAL A 13 5.92 11.35 3.08
N ILE A 14 6.45 12.55 2.78
CA ILE A 14 6.12 13.27 1.56
C ILE A 14 6.70 12.58 0.33
N ILE A 15 8.00 12.25 0.34
CA ILE A 15 8.67 11.68 -0.84
C ILE A 15 8.15 10.27 -1.12
N THR A 16 8.20 9.38 -0.12
CA THR A 16 7.73 8.00 -0.30
C THR A 16 6.22 7.95 -0.51
N GLY A 17 5.46 8.79 0.19
CA GLY A 17 4.01 8.86 0.02
C GLY A 17 3.60 9.36 -1.36
N ALA A 18 4.23 10.42 -1.86
CA ALA A 18 4.01 10.91 -3.22
C ALA A 18 4.40 9.85 -4.25
N PHE A 19 5.51 9.15 -4.05
CA PHE A 19 5.94 8.08 -4.93
C PHE A 19 4.93 6.92 -4.97
N ILE A 20 4.48 6.44 -3.81
CA ILE A 20 3.45 5.39 -3.72
C ILE A 20 2.16 5.84 -4.42
N TYR A 21 1.74 7.08 -4.20
CA TYR A 21 0.56 7.63 -4.86
C TYR A 21 0.72 7.70 -6.38
N ILE A 22 1.89 8.13 -6.88
CA ILE A 22 2.21 8.11 -8.32
C ILE A 22 2.16 6.67 -8.86
N CYS A 23 2.72 5.70 -8.13
CA CYS A 23 2.65 4.29 -8.53
C CYS A 23 1.20 3.77 -8.59
N ILE A 24 0.34 4.17 -7.66
CA ILE A 24 -1.10 3.82 -7.70
C ILE A 24 -1.74 4.41 -8.96
N LEU A 25 -1.54 5.70 -9.22
CA LEU A 25 -2.08 6.37 -10.42
C LEU A 25 -1.55 5.74 -11.71
N PHE A 26 -0.28 5.34 -11.73
CA PHE A 26 0.34 4.66 -12.87
C PHE A 26 -0.29 3.28 -13.11
N VAL A 27 -0.51 2.49 -12.05
CA VAL A 27 -1.21 1.20 -12.13
C VAL A 27 -2.64 1.39 -12.63
N GLU A 28 -3.34 2.42 -12.16
CA GLU A 28 -4.68 2.75 -12.65
C GLU A 28 -4.65 3.15 -14.13
N ALA A 29 -3.70 4.00 -14.56
CA ALA A 29 -3.56 4.43 -15.95
C ALA A 29 -3.30 3.25 -16.90
N ILE A 30 -2.40 2.33 -16.55
CA ILE A 30 -2.13 1.11 -17.35
C ILE A 30 -3.40 0.28 -17.55
N ARG A 31 -4.26 0.18 -16.52
CA ARG A 31 -5.53 -0.55 -16.61
C ARG A 31 -6.50 0.13 -17.56
N TYR A 32 -6.58 1.46 -17.55
CA TYR A 32 -7.44 2.21 -18.47
C TYR A 32 -6.99 2.11 -19.94
N GLU A 33 -5.69 1.92 -20.20
CA GLU A 33 -5.15 1.79 -21.57
C GLU A 33 -5.28 0.37 -22.18
N GLY A 34 -6.01 -0.55 -21.54
CA GLY A 34 -6.42 -1.81 -22.17
C GLY A 34 -5.72 -3.07 -21.67
N PHE A 35 -4.90 -3.00 -20.61
CA PHE A 35 -4.34 -4.19 -19.94
C PHE A 35 -5.32 -4.84 -18.95
N THR A 36 -6.63 -4.65 -19.14
CA THR A 36 -7.69 -5.16 -18.26
C THR A 36 -7.77 -6.69 -18.24
N GLU A 37 -7.27 -7.37 -19.27
CA GLU A 37 -7.19 -8.83 -19.32
C GLU A 37 -6.18 -9.41 -18.32
N PHE A 38 -5.11 -8.66 -18.02
CA PHE A 38 -4.09 -9.05 -17.02
C PHE A 38 -4.36 -8.43 -15.64
N LEU A 39 -5.09 -7.31 -15.59
CA LEU A 39 -5.46 -6.57 -14.37
C LEU A 39 -6.94 -6.15 -14.44
N PRO A 40 -7.89 -7.04 -14.13
CA PRO A 40 -9.32 -6.76 -14.27
C PRO A 40 -9.77 -5.57 -13.42
N PHE A 41 -10.42 -4.61 -14.06
CA PHE A 41 -10.90 -3.39 -13.41
C PHE A 41 -12.35 -3.57 -12.95
N LYS A 42 -12.57 -3.57 -11.64
CA LYS A 42 -13.89 -3.38 -11.01
C LYS A 42 -13.75 -2.40 -9.86
N PHE A 43 -14.65 -1.42 -9.75
CA PHE A 43 -14.70 -0.51 -8.60
C PHE A 43 -15.09 -1.28 -7.34
N THR A 44 -14.11 -1.90 -6.70
CA THR A 44 -14.26 -2.72 -5.50
C THR A 44 -13.16 -2.39 -4.52
N ILE A 45 -13.41 -2.60 -3.23
CA ILE A 45 -12.39 -2.40 -2.20
C ILE A 45 -11.13 -3.22 -2.48
N PHE A 46 -11.27 -4.42 -3.01
CA PHE A 46 -10.12 -5.26 -3.34
C PHE A 46 -9.19 -4.64 -4.36
N GLU A 47 -9.71 -3.92 -5.33
CA GLU A 47 -8.84 -3.26 -6.31
C GLU A 47 -8.02 -2.14 -5.66
N ILE A 48 -8.61 -1.40 -4.72
CA ILE A 48 -7.89 -0.43 -3.88
C ILE A 48 -6.76 -1.14 -3.11
N LEU A 49 -7.06 -2.29 -2.49
CA LEU A 49 -6.06 -3.06 -1.73
C LEU A 49 -4.94 -3.62 -2.62
N LYS A 50 -5.26 -4.12 -3.82
CA LYS A 50 -4.29 -4.59 -4.81
C LYS A 50 -3.40 -3.45 -5.31
N ASN A 51 -3.98 -2.26 -5.52
CA ASN A 51 -3.22 -1.09 -5.94
C ASN A 51 -2.16 -0.70 -4.90
N TYR A 52 -2.48 -0.74 -3.60
CA TYR A 52 -1.46 -0.55 -2.56
C TYR A 52 -0.36 -1.60 -2.62
N PHE A 53 -0.73 -2.88 -2.75
CA PHE A 53 0.25 -3.96 -2.80
C PHE A 53 1.18 -3.83 -4.00
N LEU A 54 0.64 -3.55 -5.19
CA LEU A 54 1.42 -3.33 -6.40
C LEU A 54 2.33 -2.10 -6.26
N ALA A 55 1.81 -0.98 -5.77
CA ALA A 55 2.59 0.24 -5.58
C ALA A 55 3.76 0.03 -4.59
N ILE A 56 3.53 -0.67 -3.48
CA ILE A 56 4.58 -1.02 -2.52
C ILE A 56 5.59 -2.00 -3.14
N SER A 57 5.13 -2.94 -3.96
CA SER A 57 6.01 -3.88 -4.67
C SER A 57 6.92 -3.15 -5.66
N PHE A 58 6.37 -2.22 -6.45
CA PHE A 58 7.15 -1.36 -7.34
C PHE A 58 8.15 -0.50 -6.59
N LEU A 59 7.73 0.13 -5.49
CA LEU A 59 8.60 0.88 -4.60
C LEU A 59 9.77 0.02 -4.12
N LEU A 60 9.51 -1.18 -3.60
CA LEU A 60 10.54 -2.09 -3.11
C LEU A 60 11.54 -2.50 -4.20
N ILE A 61 11.05 -2.78 -5.42
CA ILE A 61 11.91 -3.11 -6.56
C ILE A 61 12.83 -1.93 -6.88
N ILE A 62 12.28 -0.72 -6.98
CA ILE A 62 13.04 0.49 -7.32
C ILE A 62 14.03 0.84 -6.22
N GLU A 63 13.60 0.81 -4.95
CA GLU A 63 14.45 1.08 -3.80
C GLU A 63 15.60 0.07 -3.70
N TYR A 64 15.38 -1.20 -4.07
CA TYR A 64 16.44 -2.23 -4.15
C TYR A 64 17.49 -1.92 -5.23
N PHE A 65 17.08 -1.40 -6.39
CA PHE A 65 18.01 -1.02 -7.46
C PHE A 65 18.74 0.31 -7.19
N VAL A 66 18.11 1.25 -6.50
CA VAL A 66 18.66 2.60 -6.27
C VAL A 66 19.50 2.68 -4.99
N SER A 67 19.18 1.91 -3.95
CA SER A 67 19.84 2.01 -2.64
C SER A 67 20.76 0.82 -2.37
N TYR A 68 22.07 1.07 -2.39
CA TYR A 68 23.10 0.05 -2.11
C TYR A 68 23.14 -0.39 -0.63
N GLU A 69 22.68 0.46 0.30
CA GLU A 69 22.64 0.18 1.74
C GLU A 69 21.23 0.45 2.32
N LEU A 70 20.35 -0.54 2.22
CA LEU A 70 19.04 -0.47 2.86
C LEU A 70 19.13 -0.83 4.35
N PRO A 71 18.34 -0.16 5.22
CA PRO A 71 18.28 -0.52 6.64
C PRO A 71 17.80 -1.97 6.83
N ASN A 72 18.35 -2.68 7.82
CA ASN A 72 18.11 -4.12 8.04
C ASN A 72 16.62 -4.52 8.16
N ASN A 73 15.76 -3.59 8.61
CA ASN A 73 14.32 -3.78 8.82
C ASN A 73 13.44 -3.17 7.72
N TYR A 74 14.03 -2.74 6.60
CA TYR A 74 13.34 -1.93 5.60
C TYR A 74 12.15 -2.63 4.96
N LEU A 75 12.35 -3.86 4.45
CA LEU A 75 11.28 -4.65 3.84
C LEU A 75 10.10 -4.83 4.81
N PHE A 76 10.40 -5.20 6.05
CA PHE A 76 9.38 -5.35 7.08
C PHE A 76 8.64 -4.05 7.36
N ALA A 77 9.35 -2.92 7.41
CA ALA A 77 8.74 -1.62 7.63
C ALA A 77 7.78 -1.21 6.50
N ARG A 78 8.16 -1.41 5.24
CA ARG A 78 7.30 -1.14 4.09
C ARG A 78 6.05 -2.01 4.10
N LEU A 79 6.18 -3.29 4.45
CA LEU A 79 5.04 -4.21 4.55
C LEU A 79 4.15 -3.92 5.75
N PHE A 80 4.71 -3.45 6.85
CA PHE A 80 3.91 -2.96 7.97
C PHE A 80 3.14 -1.69 7.59
N GLY A 81 3.77 -0.79 6.83
CA GLY A 81 3.10 0.36 6.23
C GLY A 81 1.93 -0.07 5.34
N LEU A 82 2.14 -1.04 4.46
CA LEU A 82 1.07 -1.64 3.64
C LEU A 82 -0.06 -2.20 4.50
N PHE A 83 0.25 -2.95 5.55
CA PHE A 83 -0.76 -3.49 6.47
C PHE A 83 -1.62 -2.36 7.06
N VAL A 84 -1.00 -1.27 7.52
CA VAL A 84 -1.72 -0.10 8.04
C VAL A 84 -2.61 0.55 6.97
N MET A 85 -2.14 0.69 5.73
CA MET A 85 -2.94 1.21 4.61
C MET A 85 -4.19 0.34 4.36
N ILE A 86 -4.00 -0.98 4.33
CA ILE A 86 -5.08 -1.96 4.14
C ILE A 86 -6.08 -1.88 5.28
N THR A 87 -5.63 -1.92 6.54
CA THR A 87 -6.51 -1.83 7.71
C THR A 87 -7.30 -0.53 7.73
N PHE A 88 -6.65 0.60 7.47
CA PHE A 88 -7.33 1.90 7.40
C PHE A 88 -8.44 1.89 6.34
N THR A 89 -8.14 1.38 5.14
CA THR A 89 -9.09 1.33 4.02
C THR A 89 -10.26 0.39 4.34
N LEU A 90 -10.01 -0.75 4.98
CA LEU A 90 -11.06 -1.67 5.42
C LEU A 90 -11.96 -1.04 6.48
N VAL A 91 -11.40 -0.28 7.43
CA VAL A 91 -12.17 0.45 8.45
C VAL A 91 -13.02 1.54 7.78
N ALA A 92 -12.42 2.34 6.89
CA ALA A 92 -13.14 3.36 6.14
C ALA A 92 -14.30 2.75 5.33
N PHE A 93 -14.07 1.60 4.70
CA PHE A 93 -15.12 0.89 3.98
C PHE A 93 -16.21 0.35 4.88
N ASN A 94 -15.89 -0.24 6.03
CA ASN A 94 -16.93 -0.70 6.93
C ASN A 94 -17.80 0.47 7.43
N LEU A 95 -17.18 1.61 7.75
CA LEU A 95 -17.89 2.81 8.22
C LEU A 95 -18.71 3.52 7.13
N PHE A 96 -18.22 3.53 5.89
CA PHE A 96 -18.78 4.36 4.82
C PHE A 96 -19.28 3.57 3.59
N SER A 97 -19.30 2.24 3.62
CA SER A 97 -19.73 1.39 2.48
C SER A 97 -21.17 1.65 2.03
N LYS A 98 -22.04 2.08 2.94
CA LYS A 98 -23.45 2.41 2.66
C LYS A 98 -23.66 3.88 2.24
N THR A 99 -22.59 4.68 2.17
CA THR A 99 -22.67 6.09 1.77
C THR A 99 -22.05 6.28 0.38
N TRP A 100 -22.40 7.39 -0.27
CA TRP A 100 -21.90 7.81 -1.60
C TRP A 100 -20.38 8.02 -1.66
N ILE A 101 -19.66 7.91 -0.54
CA ILE A 101 -18.22 8.15 -0.41
C ILE A 101 -17.40 7.19 -1.29
N PHE A 102 -17.86 5.96 -1.55
CA PHE A 102 -17.18 5.02 -2.45
C PHE A 102 -17.63 5.11 -3.91
N SER A 103 -18.57 5.99 -4.22
CA SER A 103 -18.97 6.30 -5.60
C SER A 103 -18.34 7.61 -6.10
N ASP A 104 -17.87 8.47 -5.20
CA ASP A 104 -17.21 9.73 -5.51
C ASP A 104 -15.70 9.55 -5.65
N LYS A 105 -15.17 9.86 -6.83
CA LYS A 105 -13.74 9.79 -7.15
C LYS A 105 -12.89 10.67 -6.22
N LEU A 106 -13.39 11.83 -5.80
CA LEU A 106 -12.67 12.71 -4.87
C LEU A 106 -12.53 12.07 -3.49
N ALA A 107 -13.59 11.43 -3.00
CA ALA A 107 -13.58 10.75 -1.72
C ALA A 107 -12.65 9.52 -1.71
N ILE A 108 -12.61 8.74 -2.80
CA ILE A 108 -11.66 7.63 -2.96
C ILE A 108 -10.21 8.13 -2.96
N ASN A 109 -9.92 9.23 -3.67
CA ASN A 109 -8.58 9.83 -3.66
C ASN A 109 -8.17 10.33 -2.27
N LEU A 110 -9.11 10.88 -1.49
CA LEU A 110 -8.85 11.24 -0.10
C LEU A 110 -8.53 10.02 0.75
N ILE A 111 -9.27 8.91 0.57
CA ILE A 111 -8.96 7.64 1.25
C ILE A 111 -7.56 7.17 0.90
N TYR A 112 -7.17 7.20 -0.38
CA TYR A 112 -5.80 6.87 -0.80
C TYR A 112 -4.76 7.73 -0.09
N ILE A 113 -4.88 9.05 -0.16
CA ILE A 113 -3.91 9.99 0.41
C ILE A 113 -3.78 9.76 1.92
N VAL A 114 -4.89 9.69 2.64
CA VAL A 114 -4.89 9.52 4.10
C VAL A 114 -4.31 8.16 4.49
N SER A 115 -4.69 7.08 3.81
CA SER A 115 -4.15 5.73 4.07
C SER A 115 -2.65 5.70 3.85
N ILE A 116 -2.15 6.27 2.75
CA ILE A 116 -0.74 6.33 2.41
C ILE A 116 0.04 7.10 3.46
N VAL A 117 -0.46 8.24 3.92
CA VAL A 117 0.18 9.05 4.96
C VAL A 117 0.33 8.23 6.25
N TYR A 118 -0.73 7.60 6.73
CA TYR A 118 -0.65 6.76 7.94
C TYR A 118 0.29 5.56 7.76
N GLY A 119 0.26 4.91 6.60
CA GLY A 119 1.15 3.80 6.28
C GLY A 119 2.62 4.22 6.25
N CYS A 120 2.94 5.38 5.66
CA CYS A 120 4.31 5.91 5.62
C CYS A 120 4.81 6.30 7.01
N ILE A 121 3.96 6.92 7.83
CA ILE A 121 4.29 7.25 9.22
C ILE A 121 4.61 5.97 10.00
N ALA A 122 3.77 4.94 9.90
CA ALA A 122 3.99 3.66 10.55
C ALA A 122 5.28 2.99 10.06
N SER A 123 5.51 2.95 8.74
CA SER A 123 6.74 2.45 8.14
C SER A 123 7.97 3.17 8.68
N TYR A 124 7.94 4.50 8.80
CA TYR A 124 9.07 5.27 9.34
C TYR A 124 9.38 4.93 10.80
N TYR A 125 8.37 4.76 11.64
CA TYR A 125 8.61 4.35 13.02
C TYR A 125 9.21 2.95 13.10
N ILE A 126 8.72 2.00 12.29
CA ILE A 126 9.27 0.65 12.25
C ILE A 126 10.70 0.62 11.73
N THR A 127 11.07 1.43 10.73
CA THR A 127 12.46 1.50 10.24
C THR A 127 13.44 1.99 11.31
N THR A 128 13.00 2.71 12.33
CA THR A 128 13.88 3.12 13.44
C THR A 128 14.17 2.01 14.47
N ILE A 129 13.46 0.88 14.43
CA ILE A 129 13.58 -0.20 15.43
C ILE A 129 14.50 -1.32 14.93
N LYS A 130 15.58 -1.60 15.65
CA LYS A 130 16.47 -2.74 15.32
C LYS A 130 15.79 -4.09 15.64
N LEU A 131 15.28 -4.76 14.62
CA LEU A 131 14.71 -6.11 14.71
C LEU A 131 15.69 -7.14 14.15
N LYS A 132 15.92 -8.24 14.89
CA LYS A 132 16.66 -9.40 14.39
C LYS A 132 15.74 -10.20 13.47
N ARG A 133 16.27 -10.74 12.37
CA ARG A 133 15.51 -11.54 11.36
C ARG A 133 14.34 -10.80 10.70
N SER A 134 14.34 -9.46 10.72
CA SER A 134 13.33 -8.62 10.07
C SER A 134 13.13 -8.93 8.58
N LEU A 135 14.21 -9.27 7.87
CA LEU A 135 14.15 -9.65 6.46
C LEU A 135 13.30 -10.91 6.24
N LEU A 136 13.53 -11.96 7.03
CA LEU A 136 12.78 -13.22 6.91
C LEU A 136 11.29 -13.01 7.22
N ILE A 137 10.98 -12.24 8.26
CA ILE A 137 9.59 -11.88 8.61
C ILE A 137 8.94 -11.06 7.49
N GLY A 138 9.68 -10.10 6.92
CA GLY A 138 9.22 -9.32 5.78
C GLY A 138 8.90 -10.18 4.57
N VAL A 139 9.80 -11.08 4.17
CA VAL A 139 9.58 -11.99 3.03
C VAL A 139 8.38 -12.89 3.26
N LEU A 140 8.23 -13.48 4.45
CA LEU A 140 7.07 -14.30 4.78
C LEU A 140 5.76 -13.50 4.68
N ASN A 141 5.71 -12.29 5.25
CA ASN A 141 4.54 -11.42 5.15
C ASN A 141 4.21 -11.06 3.70
N TYR A 142 5.22 -10.76 2.88
CA TYR A 142 5.03 -10.48 1.46
C TYR A 142 4.40 -11.66 0.72
N ILE A 143 4.93 -12.87 0.92
CA ILE A 143 4.42 -14.09 0.30
C ILE A 143 2.99 -14.37 0.74
N ILE A 144 2.68 -14.23 2.03
CA ILE A 144 1.34 -14.44 2.57
C ILE A 144 0.35 -13.45 1.94
N ILE A 145 0.68 -12.15 1.90
CA ILE A 145 -0.19 -11.12 1.32
C ILE A 145 -0.38 -11.37 -0.18
N ALA A 146 0.69 -11.71 -0.91
CA ALA A 146 0.61 -12.04 -2.33
C ALA A 146 -0.30 -13.25 -2.58
N ALA A 147 -0.14 -14.33 -1.81
CA ALA A 147 -0.95 -15.53 -1.91
C ALA A 147 -2.43 -15.23 -1.63
N ILE A 148 -2.71 -14.41 -0.61
CA ILE A 148 -4.06 -13.95 -0.29
C ILE A 148 -4.68 -13.20 -1.48
N PHE A 149 -3.97 -12.26 -2.10
CA PHE A 149 -4.47 -11.54 -3.27
C PHE A 149 -4.71 -12.46 -4.46
N VAL A 150 -3.84 -13.44 -4.71
CA VAL A 150 -4.01 -14.43 -5.77
C VAL A 150 -5.29 -15.25 -5.52
N ILE A 151 -5.44 -15.81 -4.32
CA ILE A 151 -6.61 -16.61 -3.92
C ILE A 151 -7.90 -15.80 -4.06
N PHE A 152 -7.92 -14.56 -3.57
CA PHE A 152 -9.11 -13.70 -3.68
C PHE A 152 -9.42 -13.29 -5.11
N THR A 153 -8.39 -13.10 -5.95
CA THR A 153 -8.58 -12.79 -7.37
C THR A 153 -9.27 -13.94 -8.10
N PHE A 154 -8.94 -15.19 -7.77
CA PHE A 154 -9.59 -16.37 -8.36
C PHE A 154 -10.97 -16.68 -7.78
N ASN A 155 -11.16 -16.53 -6.46
CA ASN A 155 -12.40 -16.94 -5.78
C ASN A 155 -13.50 -15.88 -5.76
N SER A 156 -13.16 -14.58 -5.79
CA SER A 156 -14.16 -13.51 -5.83
C SER A 156 -13.77 -12.46 -6.88
N PRO A 157 -13.90 -12.78 -8.18
CA PRO A 157 -13.64 -11.82 -9.25
C PRO A 157 -14.61 -10.65 -9.23
N GLY A 158 -15.70 -10.70 -8.43
CA GLY A 158 -16.66 -9.61 -8.22
C GLY A 158 -16.33 -8.66 -7.07
N GLY A 159 -15.35 -8.98 -6.21
CA GLY A 159 -14.90 -8.11 -5.13
C GLY A 159 -15.84 -7.99 -3.91
N TYR A 160 -16.84 -8.86 -3.79
CA TYR A 160 -17.64 -9.01 -2.58
C TYR A 160 -17.18 -10.27 -1.83
N ILE A 161 -16.60 -10.11 -0.63
CA ILE A 161 -16.34 -11.24 0.31
C ILE A 161 -17.61 -11.59 1.07
N PHE A 162 -18.53 -10.63 1.18
CA PHE A 162 -19.77 -10.75 1.94
C PHE A 162 -20.94 -10.63 0.97
N THR A 163 -21.34 -11.76 0.40
CA THR A 163 -22.70 -11.97 -0.13
C THR A 163 -23.34 -13.06 0.70
#